data_AF-A0A290Z179-F1
#
_entry.id   AF-A0A290Z179-F1
#
_cell.length_a   1.000
_cell.length_b   1.000
_cell.length_c   1.000
_cell.angle_alpha   90.00
_cell.angle_beta   90.00
_cell.angle_gamma   90.00
#
_symmetry.space_group_name_H-M   'P 1'
#
loop_
_entity.id
_entity.type
_entity.pdbx_description
1 polymer ?
#
loop_
_entity_poly.entity_id
_entity_poly.type
_entity_poly.pdbx_seq_one_letter_code
_entity_poly.pdbx_strand_id
1 'polypeptide(L)'
;MSRDTMTTSRRPALVVSRPQGTPLTPAQRRVVRRCRDLPGLADPLEAELTLSSAVADCAVDDEFWAGLVEHAVARSGPRSDALLGVLAAAVTGRPGQWARSAVRPAGPPLKVGGSWTCDRTIDAGYLAVLCAYRFGDLEHALVFLIDELAGSVVRKAFVTRQVARTLAELGGQGPLAPLGSEAAHWLLAKAYERLDRRADLRVDPDVGLTRLMVRRRIALAFG
;
A
#
# COMPACT_ATOMS: atom_id res chain seq x y z
N MET A 1 -34.65 -33.03 -22.32
CA MET A 1 -33.20 -33.32 -22.49
C MET A 1 -32.51 -32.12 -23.09
N SER A 2 -31.58 -31.52 -22.32
CA SER A 2 -30.23 -31.10 -22.73
C SER A 2 -30.08 -29.96 -23.76
N ARG A 3 -29.24 -28.94 -23.58
CA ARG A 3 -28.15 -28.67 -22.61
C ARG A 3 -27.97 -27.15 -22.53
N ASP A 4 -27.79 -26.65 -21.31
CA ASP A 4 -27.25 -25.33 -21.02
C ASP A 4 -25.84 -25.18 -21.61
N THR A 5 -25.64 -24.15 -22.43
CA THR A 5 -24.32 -23.75 -22.89
C THR A 5 -23.75 -22.79 -21.85
N MET A 6 -22.95 -23.34 -20.93
CA MET A 6 -22.07 -22.59 -20.04
C MET A 6 -21.12 -21.72 -20.87
N THR A 7 -21.36 -20.42 -20.92
CA THR A 7 -20.41 -19.43 -21.41
C THR A 7 -19.31 -19.27 -20.37
N THR A 8 -18.21 -19.98 -20.56
CA THR A 8 -16.97 -19.76 -19.81
C THR A 8 -16.41 -18.40 -20.18
N SER A 9 -16.57 -17.43 -19.28
CA SER A 9 -15.93 -16.12 -19.36
C SER A 9 -14.41 -16.29 -19.39
N ARG A 10 -13.82 -16.09 -20.57
CA ARG A 10 -12.38 -16.18 -20.80
C ARG A 10 -11.73 -14.92 -20.21
N ARG A 11 -11.05 -15.06 -19.07
CA ARG A 11 -10.19 -13.99 -18.51
C ARG A 11 -9.14 -13.61 -19.58
N PRO A 12 -8.85 -12.31 -19.80
CA PRO A 12 -7.89 -11.87 -20.81
C PRO A 12 -6.50 -12.45 -20.53
N ALA A 13 -5.82 -12.87 -21.61
CA ALA A 13 -4.49 -13.45 -21.54
C ALA A 13 -3.45 -12.37 -21.23
N LEU A 14 -2.79 -12.50 -20.07
CA LEU A 14 -1.60 -11.76 -19.68
C LEU A 14 -0.45 -12.12 -20.64
N VAL A 15 0.09 -11.13 -21.37
CA VAL A 15 1.37 -11.27 -22.07
C VAL A 15 2.48 -10.69 -21.19
N VAL A 16 2.90 -11.50 -20.23
CA VAL A 16 4.27 -11.44 -19.71
C VAL A 16 4.95 -12.66 -20.33
N SER A 17 6.04 -12.47 -21.07
CA SER A 17 6.81 -13.56 -21.68
C SER A 17 7.58 -14.32 -20.60
N ARG A 18 6.85 -15.04 -19.74
CA ARG A 18 7.34 -16.14 -18.94
C ARG A 18 6.66 -17.41 -19.41
N PRO A 19 7.37 -18.55 -19.49
CA PRO A 19 6.70 -19.82 -19.67
C PRO A 19 5.66 -19.97 -18.56
N GLN A 20 4.41 -20.20 -18.95
CA GLN A 20 3.31 -20.46 -18.03
C GLN A 20 3.74 -21.54 -17.03
N GLY A 21 3.55 -21.28 -15.73
CA GLY A 21 3.94 -22.23 -14.68
C GLY A 21 5.33 -22.02 -14.08
N THR A 22 5.97 -20.86 -14.26
CA THR A 22 7.20 -20.52 -13.52
C THR A 22 6.94 -20.63 -12.02
N PRO A 23 7.71 -21.43 -11.27
CA PRO A 23 7.48 -21.63 -9.85
C PRO A 23 7.73 -20.34 -9.07
N LEU A 24 6.89 -20.07 -8.07
CA LEU A 24 7.06 -18.94 -7.17
C LEU A 24 8.42 -19.00 -6.47
N THR A 25 9.10 -17.86 -6.41
CA THR A 25 10.30 -17.70 -5.59
C THR A 25 9.98 -17.96 -4.11
N PRO A 26 10.98 -18.31 -3.27
CA PRO A 26 10.76 -18.47 -1.83
C PRO A 26 10.10 -17.25 -1.16
N ALA A 27 10.46 -16.03 -1.59
CA ALA A 27 9.87 -14.80 -1.08
C ALA A 27 8.39 -14.67 -1.48
N GLN A 28 8.06 -14.92 -2.75
CA GLN A 28 6.66 -14.91 -3.22
C GLN A 28 5.80 -15.97 -2.52
N ARG A 29 6.33 -17.19 -2.33
CA ARG A 29 5.63 -18.24 -1.56
C ARG A 29 5.35 -17.82 -0.11
N ARG A 30 6.29 -17.09 0.51
CA ARG A 30 6.11 -16.55 1.86
C ARG A 30 4.98 -15.53 1.89
N VAL A 31 4.89 -14.63 0.90
CA VAL A 31 3.79 -13.67 0.78
C VAL A 31 2.45 -14.38 0.64
N VAL A 32 2.32 -15.33 -0.30
CA VAL A 32 1.08 -16.10 -0.48
C VAL A 32 0.66 -16.79 0.82
N ARG A 33 1.62 -17.33 1.59
CA ARG A 33 1.35 -17.94 2.90
C ARG A 33 0.90 -16.93 3.94
N ARG A 34 1.56 -15.77 4.04
CA ARG A 34 1.21 -14.69 4.99
C ARG A 34 -0.16 -14.09 4.66
N CYS A 35 -0.56 -14.09 3.39
CA CYS A 35 -1.86 -13.60 2.91
C CYS A 35 -2.98 -14.67 2.89
N ARG A 36 -2.81 -15.82 3.55
CA ARG A 36 -3.78 -16.93 3.49
C ARG A 36 -5.17 -16.59 4.05
N ASP A 37 -5.22 -15.62 4.95
CA ASP A 37 -6.40 -15.22 5.72
C ASP A 37 -7.16 -14.05 5.04
N LEU A 38 -6.64 -13.52 3.92
CA LEU A 38 -7.29 -12.46 3.13
C LEU A 38 -8.77 -12.72 2.80
N PRO A 39 -9.22 -13.94 2.46
CA PRO A 39 -10.64 -14.18 2.17
C PRO A 39 -11.59 -13.89 3.33
N GLY A 40 -11.09 -13.90 4.58
CA GLY A 40 -11.87 -13.58 5.77
C GLY A 40 -11.90 -12.09 6.10
N LEU A 41 -11.14 -11.25 5.38
CA LEU A 41 -11.05 -9.82 5.64
C LEU A 41 -12.09 -9.06 4.81
N ALA A 42 -13.09 -8.50 5.48
CA ALA A 42 -14.06 -7.60 4.85
C ALA A 42 -13.53 -6.16 4.74
N ASP A 43 -12.56 -5.80 5.59
CA ASP A 43 -12.04 -4.44 5.67
C ASP A 43 -10.89 -4.21 4.67
N PRO A 44 -11.03 -3.26 3.73
CA PRO A 44 -9.98 -2.96 2.75
C PRO A 44 -8.66 -2.50 3.38
N LEU A 45 -8.72 -1.79 4.51
CA LEU A 45 -7.52 -1.31 5.21
C LEU A 45 -6.74 -2.48 5.81
N GLU A 46 -7.44 -3.42 6.45
CA GLU A 46 -6.82 -4.63 7.03
C GLU A 46 -6.22 -5.51 5.94
N ALA A 47 -6.90 -5.63 4.79
CA ALA A 47 -6.40 -6.37 3.64
C ALA A 47 -5.10 -5.76 3.08
N GLU A 48 -5.02 -4.42 3.01
CA GLU A 48 -3.81 -3.72 2.60
C GLU A 48 -2.68 -3.83 3.62
N LEU A 49 -2.97 -3.69 4.91
CA LEU A 49 -2.00 -3.90 5.99
C LEU A 49 -1.47 -5.33 5.99
N THR A 50 -2.33 -6.31 5.72
CA THR A 50 -1.93 -7.71 5.58
C THR A 50 -0.95 -7.89 4.42
N LEU A 51 -1.24 -7.33 3.25
CA LEU A 51 -0.32 -7.40 2.11
C LEU A 51 0.98 -6.63 2.37
N SER A 52 0.89 -5.43 2.95
CA SER A 52 2.03 -4.56 3.22
C SER A 52 2.99 -5.19 4.24
N SER A 53 2.47 -5.75 5.33
CA SER A 53 3.26 -6.51 6.30
C SER A 53 3.84 -7.79 5.70
N ALA A 54 3.14 -8.46 4.79
CA ALA A 54 3.65 -9.65 4.13
C ALA A 54 4.91 -9.38 3.31
N VAL A 55 5.04 -8.18 2.73
CA VAL A 55 6.18 -7.78 1.88
C VAL A 55 7.19 -6.87 2.56
N ALA A 56 7.01 -6.51 3.83
CA ALA A 56 7.87 -5.55 4.54
C ALA A 56 9.35 -5.94 4.52
N ASP A 57 9.65 -7.24 4.57
CA ASP A 57 11.01 -7.79 4.57
C ASP A 57 11.51 -8.23 3.18
N CYS A 58 10.78 -7.86 2.11
CA CYS A 58 11.06 -8.31 0.75
C CYS A 58 11.63 -7.17 -0.11
N ALA A 59 12.66 -7.47 -0.90
CA ALA A 59 12.98 -6.65 -2.07
C ALA A 59 11.88 -6.89 -3.11
N VAL A 60 11.00 -5.91 -3.29
CA VAL A 60 9.88 -5.98 -4.24
C VAL A 60 10.14 -5.09 -5.45
N ASP A 61 10.15 -5.70 -6.62
CA ASP A 61 10.24 -5.06 -7.94
C ASP A 61 9.05 -5.50 -8.82
N ASP A 62 9.00 -5.00 -10.05
CA ASP A 62 7.91 -5.34 -10.98
C ASP A 62 7.84 -6.85 -11.27
N GLU A 63 8.98 -7.53 -11.30
CA GLU A 63 9.08 -8.97 -11.54
C GLU A 63 8.51 -9.78 -10.37
N PHE A 64 8.78 -9.35 -9.14
CA PHE A 64 8.23 -9.93 -7.93
C PHE A 64 6.70 -9.88 -7.94
N TRP A 65 6.13 -8.72 -8.28
CA TRP A 65 4.69 -8.55 -8.37
C TRP A 65 4.08 -9.32 -9.54
N ALA A 66 4.74 -9.32 -10.70
CA ALA A 66 4.32 -10.07 -11.88
C ALA A 66 4.10 -11.55 -11.55
N GLY A 67 5.08 -12.18 -10.89
CA GLY A 67 4.97 -13.60 -10.52
C GLY A 67 3.83 -13.90 -9.52
N LEU A 68 3.52 -12.97 -8.61
CA LEU A 68 2.37 -13.12 -7.70
C LEU A 68 1.04 -13.01 -8.46
N VAL A 69 0.94 -12.05 -9.40
CA VAL A 69 -0.26 -11.87 -10.24
C VAL A 69 -0.46 -13.08 -11.14
N GLU A 70 0.57 -13.54 -11.85
CA GLU A 70 0.52 -14.74 -12.69
C GLU A 70 0.09 -15.97 -11.90
N HIS A 71 0.66 -16.18 -10.71
CA HIS A 71 0.30 -17.29 -9.84
C HIS A 71 -1.17 -17.24 -9.40
N ALA A 72 -1.65 -16.06 -9.00
CA ALA A 72 -3.04 -15.88 -8.58
C ALA A 72 -4.01 -16.04 -9.75
N VAL A 73 -3.66 -15.59 -10.96
CA VAL A 73 -4.48 -15.76 -12.17
C VAL A 73 -4.56 -17.23 -12.60
N ALA A 74 -3.44 -17.97 -12.52
CA ALA A 74 -3.38 -19.37 -12.92
C ALA A 74 -4.14 -20.33 -11.99
N ARG A 75 -4.53 -19.89 -10.79
CA ARG A 75 -5.20 -20.72 -9.79
C ARG A 75 -6.60 -20.19 -9.51
N SER A 76 -7.61 -21.03 -9.65
CA SER A 76 -8.95 -20.73 -9.18
C SER A 76 -9.07 -20.94 -7.66
N GLY A 77 -9.80 -20.05 -6.99
CA GLY A 77 -10.23 -20.24 -5.60
C GLY A 77 -10.22 -18.96 -4.77
N PRO A 78 -10.93 -18.96 -3.62
CA PRO A 78 -11.16 -17.74 -2.82
C PRO A 78 -9.89 -17.02 -2.39
N ARG A 79 -8.83 -17.77 -2.08
CA ARG A 79 -7.52 -17.21 -1.68
C ARG A 79 -6.83 -16.48 -2.83
N SER A 80 -6.85 -17.07 -4.03
CA SER A 80 -6.26 -16.45 -5.22
C SER A 80 -7.04 -15.21 -5.63
N ASP A 81 -8.37 -15.29 -5.61
CA ASP A 81 -9.23 -14.15 -5.98
C ASP A 81 -9.09 -13.00 -4.96
N ALA A 82 -9.03 -13.28 -3.66
CA ALA A 82 -8.79 -12.27 -2.63
C ALA A 82 -7.40 -11.64 -2.77
N LEU A 83 -6.35 -12.45 -2.96
CA LEU A 83 -5.00 -11.93 -3.19
C LEU A 83 -4.94 -11.04 -4.44
N LEU A 84 -5.52 -11.50 -5.55
CA LEU A 84 -5.55 -10.75 -6.81
C LEU A 84 -6.33 -9.44 -6.65
N GLY A 85 -7.44 -9.44 -5.90
CA GLY A 85 -8.24 -8.25 -5.60
C GLY A 85 -7.48 -7.21 -4.78
N VAL A 86 -6.71 -7.65 -3.79
CA VAL A 86 -5.85 -6.75 -3.00
C VAL A 86 -4.66 -6.26 -3.81
N LEU A 87 -4.04 -7.10 -4.63
CA LEU A 87 -2.96 -6.68 -5.55
C LEU A 87 -3.46 -5.63 -6.54
N ALA A 88 -4.64 -5.83 -7.13
CA ALA A 88 -5.28 -4.89 -8.05
C ALA A 88 -5.55 -3.52 -7.41
N ALA A 89 -5.86 -3.51 -6.11
CA ALA A 89 -6.05 -2.29 -5.34
C ALA A 89 -4.71 -1.64 -4.95
N ALA A 90 -3.78 -2.41 -4.37
CA ALA A 90 -2.62 -1.91 -3.64
C ALA A 90 -1.37 -1.66 -4.51
N VAL A 91 -1.17 -2.45 -5.57
CA VAL A 91 0.04 -2.39 -6.39
C VAL A 91 -0.11 -1.32 -7.48
N THR A 92 0.93 -0.53 -7.67
CA THR A 92 1.02 0.52 -8.68
C THR A 92 1.83 0.04 -9.90
N GLY A 93 1.92 0.85 -10.95
CA GLY A 93 2.67 0.49 -12.16
C GLY A 93 2.03 -0.65 -12.98
N ARG A 94 2.84 -1.30 -13.82
CA ARG A 94 2.38 -2.35 -14.75
C ARG A 94 1.79 -3.58 -14.02
N PRO A 95 2.41 -4.13 -12.96
CA PRO A 95 1.85 -5.29 -12.26
C PRO A 95 0.47 -5.00 -11.66
N GLY A 96 0.26 -3.79 -11.14
CA GLY A 96 -1.05 -3.35 -10.64
C GLY A 96 -2.10 -3.28 -11.75
N GLN A 97 -1.73 -2.77 -12.94
CA GLN A 97 -2.61 -2.76 -14.11
C GLN A 97 -3.00 -4.17 -14.54
N TRP A 98 -2.04 -5.10 -14.58
CA TRP A 98 -2.32 -6.49 -14.92
C TRP A 98 -3.28 -7.17 -13.96
N ALA A 99 -3.10 -6.95 -12.65
CA ALA A 99 -4.03 -7.46 -11.64
C ALA A 99 -5.45 -6.90 -11.87
N ARG A 100 -5.59 -5.61 -12.18
CA ARG A 100 -6.88 -4.97 -12.50
C ARG A 100 -7.53 -5.49 -13.78
N SER A 101 -6.73 -5.89 -14.77
CA SER A 101 -7.24 -6.53 -16.00
C SER A 101 -7.81 -7.93 -15.73
N ALA A 102 -7.33 -8.61 -14.69
CA ALA A 102 -7.77 -9.95 -14.33
C ALA A 102 -8.93 -9.97 -13.31
N VAL A 103 -8.99 -8.97 -12.41
CA VAL A 103 -10.07 -8.83 -11.41
C VAL A 103 -10.36 -7.37 -11.10
N ARG A 104 -11.61 -7.08 -10.72
CA ARG A 104 -11.95 -5.77 -10.12
C ARG A 104 -11.23 -5.62 -8.76
N PRO A 105 -10.67 -4.45 -8.44
CA PRO A 105 -10.12 -4.18 -7.10
C PRO A 105 -11.11 -4.51 -5.99
N ALA A 106 -10.60 -5.05 -4.88
CA ALA A 106 -11.41 -5.36 -3.72
C ALA A 106 -11.85 -4.07 -2.98
N GLY A 107 -13.13 -4.03 -2.58
CA GLY A 107 -13.67 -2.94 -1.76
C GLY A 107 -13.94 -1.63 -2.50
N PRO A 108 -14.42 -0.60 -1.78
CA PRO A 108 -14.61 0.74 -2.33
C PRO A 108 -13.27 1.37 -2.73
N PRO A 109 -13.27 2.31 -3.70
CA PRO A 109 -12.05 3.03 -4.07
C PRO A 109 -11.55 3.88 -2.89
N LEU A 110 -10.23 3.95 -2.75
CA LEU A 110 -9.56 4.82 -1.79
C LEU A 110 -9.66 6.27 -2.26
N LYS A 111 -10.08 7.16 -1.36
CA LYS A 111 -10.12 8.62 -1.61
C LYS A 111 -9.16 9.34 -0.67
N VAL A 112 -8.51 10.38 -1.18
CA VAL A 112 -7.66 11.28 -0.38
C VAL A 112 -8.57 12.21 0.43
N GLY A 113 -8.27 12.36 1.72
CA GLY A 113 -8.93 13.28 2.64
C GLY A 113 -8.04 14.50 2.95
N GLY A 114 -8.22 15.07 4.14
CA GLY A 114 -7.39 16.19 4.60
C GLY A 114 -5.94 15.79 4.88
N SER A 115 -5.04 16.76 4.89
CA SER A 115 -3.64 16.57 5.29
C SER A 115 -3.19 17.72 6.18
N TRP A 116 -2.28 17.43 7.10
CA TRP A 116 -1.79 18.38 8.10
C TRP A 116 -0.32 18.17 8.40
N THR A 117 0.33 19.23 8.82
CA THR A 117 1.68 19.18 9.38
C THR A 117 1.71 19.71 10.79
N CYS A 118 2.54 19.11 11.62
CA CYS A 118 2.97 19.68 12.89
C CYS A 118 4.48 19.87 12.80
N ASP A 119 4.89 21.13 12.72
CA ASP A 119 6.30 21.49 12.57
C ASP A 119 6.96 21.63 13.95
N ARG A 120 7.90 20.73 14.21
CA ARG A 120 8.76 20.70 15.41
C ARG A 120 10.23 20.71 15.01
N THR A 121 10.54 21.22 13.82
CA THR A 121 11.88 21.17 13.23
C THR A 121 12.88 21.95 14.09
N ILE A 122 12.49 23.11 14.61
CA ILE A 122 13.35 23.94 15.46
C ILE A 122 13.55 23.30 16.85
N ASP A 123 12.47 22.83 17.47
CA ASP A 123 12.51 22.41 18.88
C ASP A 123 12.94 20.95 19.07
N ALA A 124 12.68 20.10 18.09
CA ALA A 124 12.88 18.65 18.20
C ALA A 124 13.41 17.99 16.92
N GLY A 125 13.69 18.76 15.87
CA GLY A 125 14.33 18.26 14.66
C GLY A 125 13.44 17.42 13.74
N TYR A 126 12.11 17.45 13.93
CA TYR A 126 11.20 16.65 13.11
C TYR A 126 9.99 17.44 12.59
N LEU A 127 9.50 17.01 11.43
CA LEU A 127 8.23 17.40 10.85
C LEU A 127 7.28 16.20 10.88
N ALA A 128 6.15 16.33 11.59
CA ALA A 128 5.10 15.33 11.53
C ALA A 128 4.13 15.66 10.39
N VAL A 129 3.82 14.68 9.55
CA VAL A 129 2.86 14.79 8.45
C VAL A 129 1.75 13.76 8.68
N LEU A 130 0.50 14.20 8.65
CA LEU A 130 -0.68 13.34 8.68
C LEU A 130 -1.44 13.48 7.38
N CYS A 131 -1.74 12.36 6.72
CA CYS A 131 -2.61 12.32 5.55
C CYS A 131 -3.80 11.40 5.85
N ALA A 132 -5.02 11.93 5.77
CA ALA A 132 -6.25 11.16 5.92
C ALA A 132 -6.71 10.58 4.58
N TYR A 133 -7.39 9.43 4.66
CA TYR A 133 -7.93 8.70 3.52
C TYR A 133 -9.23 7.99 3.90
N ARG A 134 -10.06 7.69 2.89
CA ARG A 134 -11.36 7.04 3.09
C ARG A 134 -11.59 5.85 2.16
N PHE A 135 -12.07 4.74 2.74
CA PHE A 135 -12.66 3.61 2.02
C PHE A 135 -14.17 3.62 2.26
N GLY A 136 -14.95 4.07 1.27
CA GLY A 136 -16.38 4.31 1.51
C GLY A 136 -16.51 5.35 2.62
N ASP A 137 -17.14 5.01 3.75
CA ASP A 137 -17.28 5.86 4.94
C ASP A 137 -16.24 5.61 6.04
N LEU A 138 -15.33 4.65 5.84
CA LEU A 138 -14.28 4.32 6.80
C LEU A 138 -13.07 5.23 6.60
N GLU A 139 -12.84 6.12 7.57
CA GLU A 139 -11.67 7.02 7.59
C GLU A 139 -10.48 6.40 8.33
N HIS A 140 -9.29 6.64 7.80
CA HIS A 140 -8.02 6.34 8.45
C HIS A 140 -6.99 7.39 8.05
N ALA A 141 -5.88 7.45 8.76
CA ALA A 141 -4.75 8.30 8.43
C ALA A 141 -3.44 7.52 8.43
N LEU A 142 -2.53 7.92 7.57
CA LEU A 142 -1.13 7.59 7.70
C LEU A 142 -0.42 8.79 8.33
N VAL A 143 0.38 8.51 9.35
CA VAL A 143 1.17 9.50 10.08
C VAL A 143 2.63 9.18 9.86
N PHE A 144 3.42 10.22 9.62
CA PHE A 144 4.84 10.11 9.32
C PHE A 144 5.61 11.13 10.13
N LEU A 145 6.74 10.72 10.70
CA LEU A 145 7.69 11.63 11.30
C LEU A 145 8.92 11.68 10.39
N ILE A 146 9.13 12.85 9.80
CA ILE A 146 10.27 13.18 8.97
C ILE A 146 11.33 13.81 9.87
N ASP A 147 12.49 13.18 9.94
CA ASP A 147 13.63 13.66 10.69
C ASP A 147 14.43 14.62 9.81
N GLU A 148 14.26 15.91 10.07
CA GLU A 148 14.87 16.99 9.30
C GLU A 148 16.38 17.08 9.58
N LEU A 149 16.82 16.72 10.78
CA LEU A 149 18.24 16.70 11.16
C LEU A 149 19.00 15.56 10.48
N ALA A 150 18.34 14.43 10.23
CA ALA A 150 18.90 13.31 9.47
C ALA A 150 18.76 13.47 7.94
N GLY A 151 18.53 14.68 7.45
CA GLY A 151 18.40 14.96 6.01
C GLY A 151 17.01 14.68 5.46
N SER A 152 15.99 14.94 6.27
CA SER A 152 14.56 14.90 5.91
C SER A 152 14.10 13.51 5.43
N VAL A 153 14.39 12.48 6.22
CA VAL A 153 14.04 11.07 5.99
C VAL A 153 12.89 10.64 6.89
N VAL A 154 12.04 9.72 6.42
CA VAL A 154 11.01 9.13 7.28
C VAL A 154 11.65 8.22 8.33
N ARG A 155 11.50 8.55 9.61
CA ARG A 155 11.99 7.73 10.74
C ARG A 155 10.93 6.83 11.33
N LYS A 156 9.70 7.31 11.40
CA LYS A 156 8.54 6.59 11.93
C LYS A 156 7.36 6.79 10.99
N ALA A 157 6.57 5.75 10.83
CA ALA A 157 5.32 5.81 10.09
C ALA A 157 4.33 4.83 10.69
N PHE A 158 3.06 5.20 10.82
CA PHE A 158 2.03 4.27 11.28
C PHE A 158 0.66 4.63 10.70
N VAL A 159 -0.29 3.70 10.83
CA VAL A 159 -1.67 3.87 10.39
C VAL A 159 -2.58 3.97 11.60
N THR A 160 -3.56 4.86 11.56
CA THR A 160 -4.55 5.04 12.63
C THR A 160 -5.95 5.20 12.06
N ARG A 161 -6.96 4.67 12.75
CA ARG A 161 -8.37 4.98 12.52
C ARG A 161 -8.88 6.12 13.39
N GLN A 162 -8.13 6.49 14.42
CA GLN A 162 -8.51 7.53 15.38
C GLN A 162 -8.06 8.90 14.90
N VAL A 163 -8.43 9.29 13.66
CA VAL A 163 -7.90 10.47 12.97
C VAL A 163 -8.05 11.75 13.79
N ALA A 164 -9.25 12.03 14.29
CA ALA A 164 -9.52 13.22 15.11
C ALA A 164 -8.69 13.24 16.40
N ARG A 165 -8.55 12.09 17.06
CA ARG A 165 -7.72 11.97 18.28
C ARG A 165 -6.25 12.20 17.96
N THR A 166 -5.74 11.58 16.91
CA THR A 166 -4.34 11.75 16.51
C THR A 166 -4.03 13.19 16.10
N LEU A 167 -4.97 13.88 15.43
CA LEU A 167 -4.84 15.32 15.15
C LEU A 167 -4.80 16.15 16.44
N ALA A 168 -5.66 15.84 17.42
CA ALA A 168 -5.64 16.52 18.72
C ALA A 168 -4.33 16.28 19.49
N GLU A 169 -3.83 15.05 19.49
CA GLU A 169 -2.55 14.71 20.11
C GLU A 169 -1.37 15.41 19.42
N LEU A 170 -1.34 15.46 18.09
CA LEU A 170 -0.33 16.22 17.34
C LEU A 170 -0.44 17.73 17.59
N GLY A 171 -1.65 18.28 17.64
CA GLY A 171 -1.87 19.69 17.97
C GLY A 171 -1.43 20.06 19.39
N GLY A 172 -1.43 19.09 20.32
CA GLY A 172 -0.83 19.26 21.65
C GLY A 172 0.69 19.29 21.66
N GLN A 173 1.34 18.77 20.61
CA GLN A 173 2.80 18.82 20.47
C GLN A 173 3.27 20.13 19.82
N GLY A 174 2.51 20.74 18.93
CA GLY A 174 2.90 21.99 18.27
C GLY A 174 1.83 22.50 17.30
N PRO A 175 2.07 23.66 16.66
CA PRO A 175 1.11 24.24 15.73
C PRO A 175 0.76 23.27 14.60
N LEU A 176 -0.52 22.96 14.47
CA LEU A 176 -1.03 22.12 13.41
C LEU A 176 -1.49 23.00 12.25
N ALA A 177 -0.86 22.86 11.09
CA ALA A 177 -1.21 23.58 9.89
C ALA A 177 -1.87 22.65 8.87
N PRO A 178 -2.99 23.04 8.24
CA PRO A 178 -3.50 22.30 7.10
C PRO A 178 -2.49 22.36 5.95
N LEU A 179 -2.31 21.22 5.27
CA LEU A 179 -1.44 21.11 4.11
C LEU A 179 -2.27 20.58 2.93
N GLY A 180 -2.08 21.16 1.75
CA GLY A 180 -2.69 20.63 0.53
C GLY A 180 -2.28 19.18 0.30
N SER A 181 -3.21 18.34 -0.16
CA SER A 181 -2.95 16.92 -0.37
C SER A 181 -1.75 16.68 -1.29
N GLU A 182 -1.65 17.40 -2.40
CA GLU A 182 -0.51 17.30 -3.33
C GLU A 182 0.83 17.61 -2.64
N ALA A 183 0.89 18.69 -1.86
CA ALA A 183 2.09 19.07 -1.12
C ALA A 183 2.48 18.03 -0.07
N ALA A 184 1.50 17.45 0.64
CA ALA A 184 1.73 16.39 1.62
C ALA A 184 2.31 15.13 0.96
N HIS A 185 1.74 14.71 -0.16
CA HIS A 185 2.22 13.53 -0.90
C HIS A 185 3.55 13.76 -1.60
N TRP A 186 3.85 14.99 -1.99
CA TRP A 186 5.17 15.37 -2.49
C TRP A 186 6.24 15.28 -1.39
N LEU A 187 5.95 15.76 -0.18
CA LEU A 187 6.85 15.62 0.97
C LEU A 187 7.12 14.14 1.28
N LEU A 188 6.06 13.33 1.24
CA LEU A 188 6.16 11.88 1.41
C LEU A 188 7.03 11.23 0.35
N ALA A 189 6.82 11.56 -0.92
CA ALA A 189 7.61 11.03 -2.03
C ALA A 189 9.10 11.36 -1.85
N LYS A 190 9.42 12.62 -1.51
CA LYS A 190 10.81 13.03 -1.27
C LYS A 190 11.44 12.35 -0.06
N ALA A 191 10.72 12.24 1.05
CA ALA A 191 11.24 11.64 2.26
C ALA A 191 11.52 10.13 2.08
N TYR A 192 10.66 9.42 1.34
CA TYR A 192 10.90 8.02 0.96
C TYR A 192 11.99 7.87 -0.10
N GLU A 193 12.08 8.75 -1.10
CA GLU A 193 13.19 8.75 -2.06
C GLU A 193 14.55 8.88 -1.36
N ARG A 194 14.65 9.76 -0.37
CA ARG A 194 15.86 9.94 0.45
C ARG A 194 16.16 8.72 1.31
N LEU A 195 15.12 8.09 1.88
CA LEU A 195 15.27 6.84 2.63
C LEU A 195 15.78 5.71 1.72
N ASP A 196 15.21 5.57 0.52
CA ASP A 196 15.58 4.54 -0.45
C ASP A 196 17.06 4.64 -0.90
N ARG A 197 17.61 5.86 -0.92
CA ARG A 197 19.03 6.11 -1.21
C ARG A 197 19.98 5.80 -0.06
N ARG A 198 19.47 5.50 1.14
CA ARG A 198 20.24 5.33 2.38
C ARG A 198 19.83 4.05 3.10
N ALA A 199 20.21 2.91 2.51
CA ALA A 199 19.84 1.59 3.00
C ALA A 199 20.39 1.24 4.40
N ASP A 200 21.40 1.98 4.87
CA ASP A 200 22.05 1.84 6.17
C ASP A 200 21.37 2.62 7.31
N LEU A 201 20.41 3.50 6.98
CA LEU A 201 19.68 4.25 8.01
C LEU A 201 18.76 3.34 8.81
N ARG A 202 18.95 3.34 10.13
CA ARG A 202 18.04 2.67 11.06
C ARG A 202 16.72 3.44 11.11
N VAL A 203 15.63 2.81 10.69
CA VAL A 203 14.27 3.34 10.83
C VAL A 203 13.43 2.46 11.74
N ASP A 204 12.31 2.99 12.20
CA ASP A 204 11.32 2.22 12.93
C ASP A 204 10.76 1.09 12.05
N PRO A 205 10.55 -0.13 12.58
CA PRO A 205 9.99 -1.25 11.82
C PRO A 205 8.69 -0.92 11.08
N ASP A 206 7.86 -0.02 11.62
CA ASP A 206 6.58 0.34 11.03
C ASP A 206 6.73 1.11 9.70
N VAL A 207 7.90 1.70 9.44
CA VAL A 207 8.23 2.31 8.13
C VAL A 207 8.26 1.23 7.04
N GLY A 208 8.80 0.05 7.33
CA GLY A 208 8.74 -1.10 6.43
C GLY A 208 7.31 -1.59 6.23
N LEU A 209 6.54 -1.67 7.31
CA LEU A 209 5.14 -2.14 7.30
C LEU A 209 4.20 -1.23 6.51
N THR A 210 4.49 0.06 6.38
CA THR A 210 3.63 1.04 5.68
C THR A 210 4.08 1.36 4.26
N ARG A 211 5.25 0.88 3.84
CA ARG A 211 5.91 1.28 2.57
C ARG A 211 5.07 1.01 1.32
N LEU A 212 4.44 -0.17 1.22
CA LEU A 212 3.55 -0.48 0.08
C LEU A 212 2.36 0.47 0.04
N MET A 213 1.77 0.75 1.21
CA MET A 213 0.65 1.68 1.31
C MET A 213 1.06 3.06 0.81
N VAL A 214 2.19 3.59 1.29
CA VAL A 214 2.69 4.91 0.90
C VAL A 214 2.86 5.04 -0.61
N ARG A 215 3.46 4.04 -1.27
CA ARG A 215 3.61 4.04 -2.74
C ARG A 215 2.27 4.20 -3.45
N ARG A 216 1.24 3.49 -2.99
CA ARG A 216 -0.13 3.67 -3.52
C ARG A 216 -0.70 5.06 -3.23
N ARG A 217 -0.48 5.60 -2.02
CA ARG A 217 -1.03 6.92 -1.64
C ARG A 217 -0.39 8.03 -2.47
N ILE A 218 0.93 7.96 -2.71
CA ILE A 218 1.65 8.86 -3.61
C ILE A 218 1.06 8.79 -5.02
N ALA A 219 0.90 7.59 -5.59
CA ALA A 219 0.30 7.44 -6.91
C ALA A 219 -1.13 8.02 -6.95
N LEU A 220 -1.95 7.75 -5.93
CA LEU A 220 -3.32 8.28 -5.86
C LEU A 220 -3.37 9.82 -5.86
N ALA A 221 -2.38 10.49 -5.27
CA ALA A 221 -2.35 11.95 -5.19
C ALA A 221 -1.86 12.62 -6.49
N PHE A 222 -1.09 11.93 -7.32
CA PHE A 222 -0.53 12.47 -8.57
C PHE A 222 -1.22 11.98 -9.85
N GLY A 223 -2.07 10.95 -9.77
CA GLY A 223 -2.81 10.38 -10.91
C GLY A 223 -2.11 9.20 -11.58
#